data_AF-A0A835RG27-F1
#
_entry.id   AF-A0A835RG27-F1
#
_cell.length_a   1.000
_cell.length_b   1.000
_cell.length_c   1.000
_cell.angle_alpha   90.00
_cell.angle_beta   90.00
_cell.angle_gamma   90.00
#
_symmetry.space_group_name_H-M   'P 1'
#
loop_
_entity.id
_entity.type
_entity.pdbx_description
1 polymer ?
#
loop_
_entity_poly.entity_id
_entity_poly.type
_entity_poly.pdbx_seq_one_letter_code
_entity_poly.pdbx_strand_id
1 'polypeptide(L)'
;MSQVVDSWFAYAPVKNNPEDAAKVPKGNPYHSATSGEMAIYRANSLILRKAGVQVGGPETAVFNGQEVDVWPRVAWKPKWAVTFSDVKKKVKQGCSISQRSTLVINGKNIYLEGLSLDGTLLINSNNEAECVHHLLSFTETLCLTSFIYR
;
A
#
# COMPACT_ATOMS: atom_id res chain seq x y z
N MET A 1 -16.74 19.84 12.16
CA MET A 1 -15.53 19.00 12.01
C MET A 1 -14.36 19.92 11.73
N SER A 2 -13.38 20.00 12.63
CA SER A 2 -12.15 20.76 12.38
C SER A 2 -11.47 20.21 11.13
N GLN A 3 -11.27 21.05 10.11
CA GLN A 3 -10.58 20.69 8.87
C GLN A 3 -9.06 20.63 9.09
N VAL A 4 -8.61 19.83 10.06
CA VAL A 4 -7.20 19.48 10.21
C VAL A 4 -7.04 18.17 9.47
N VAL A 5 -6.29 18.20 8.38
CA VAL A 5 -5.90 16.97 7.68
C VAL A 5 -4.89 16.26 8.56
N ASP A 6 -5.13 14.98 8.86
CA ASP A 6 -4.22 14.23 9.70
C ASP A 6 -2.80 14.22 9.12
N SER A 7 -1.81 14.47 9.97
CA SER A 7 -0.41 14.60 9.56
C SER A 7 0.12 13.37 8.82
N TRP A 8 -0.38 12.17 9.17
CA TRP A 8 0.00 10.92 8.50
C TRP A 8 -0.37 10.87 7.02
N PHE A 9 -1.39 11.63 6.60
CA PHE A 9 -1.86 11.68 5.22
C PHE A 9 -1.25 12.85 4.44
N ALA A 10 -0.96 13.96 5.11
CA ALA A 10 -0.58 15.21 4.45
C ALA A 10 0.91 15.58 4.55
N TYR A 11 1.69 14.97 5.46
CA TYR A 11 3.05 15.43 5.75
C TYR A 11 4.03 14.30 6.12
N ALA A 12 4.86 13.90 5.16
CA ALA A 12 5.93 12.91 5.35
C ALA A 12 7.21 13.33 4.58
N PRO A 13 7.88 14.42 4.98
CA PRO A 13 9.09 14.86 4.29
C PRO A 13 10.28 13.91 4.54
N VAL A 14 11.12 13.78 3.53
CA VAL A 14 12.40 13.07 3.59
C VAL A 14 13.51 14.12 3.53
N LYS A 15 14.03 14.50 4.69
CA LYS A 15 15.02 15.60 4.85
C LYS A 15 16.23 15.22 5.71
N ASN A 16 16.10 14.18 6.53
CA ASN A 16 17.17 13.70 7.40
C ASN A 16 17.87 12.49 6.77
N ASN A 17 19.20 12.42 6.92
CA ASN A 17 19.97 11.20 6.65
C ASN A 17 19.67 10.13 7.73
N PRO A 18 20.07 8.86 7.53
CA PRO A 18 19.83 7.80 8.49
C PRO A 18 20.46 8.05 9.87
N GLU A 19 21.68 8.59 9.92
CA GLU A 19 22.45 8.79 11.14
C GLU A 19 21.82 9.84 12.06
N ASP A 20 21.32 10.92 11.50
CA ASP A 20 20.66 12.00 12.26
C ASP A 20 19.23 11.62 12.61
N ALA A 21 18.54 10.88 11.74
CA ALA A 21 17.23 10.32 12.05
C ALA A 21 17.29 9.35 13.24
N ALA A 22 18.35 8.53 13.37
CA ALA A 22 18.51 7.61 14.50
C ALA A 22 18.64 8.32 15.86
N LYS A 23 19.04 9.60 15.87
CA LYS A 23 19.22 10.41 17.09
C LYS A 23 17.94 11.17 17.48
N VAL A 24 16.90 11.13 16.65
CA VAL A 24 15.63 11.82 16.93
C VAL A 24 14.99 11.21 18.18
N PRO A 25 14.61 12.02 19.19
CA PRO A 25 13.97 11.51 20.39
C PRO A 25 12.67 10.75 20.09
N LYS A 26 12.40 9.69 20.85
CA LYS A 26 11.17 8.88 20.71
C LYS A 26 9.94 9.78 20.83
N GLY A 27 9.00 9.61 19.91
CA GLY A 27 7.78 10.44 19.79
C GLY A 27 7.87 11.56 18.75
N ASN A 28 9.09 11.94 18.33
CA ASN A 28 9.27 12.89 17.24
C ASN A 28 9.37 12.17 15.88
N PRO A 29 8.87 12.78 14.79
CA PRO A 29 8.95 12.20 13.46
C PRO A 29 10.40 12.20 12.94
N TYR A 30 10.86 11.05 12.45
CA TYR A 30 12.22 10.86 11.94
C TYR A 30 12.55 11.67 10.68
N HIS A 31 11.56 11.87 9.80
CA HIS A 31 11.70 12.58 8.52
C HIS A 31 12.86 12.09 7.64
N SER A 32 13.12 10.78 7.69
CA SER A 32 14.09 10.04 6.88
C SER A 32 13.41 9.32 5.71
N ALA A 33 14.21 8.77 4.80
CA ALA A 33 13.71 7.93 3.71
C ALA A 33 12.89 6.73 4.23
N THR A 34 13.37 6.05 5.28
CA THR A 34 12.65 4.96 5.95
C THR A 34 11.26 5.40 6.42
N SER A 35 11.18 6.52 7.15
CA SER A 35 9.89 7.01 7.66
C SER A 35 8.96 7.50 6.55
N GLY A 36 9.51 8.06 5.46
CA GLY A 36 8.74 8.45 4.29
C GLY A 36 8.12 7.25 3.58
N GLU A 37 8.90 6.18 3.39
CA GLU A 37 8.40 4.94 2.79
C GLU A 37 7.29 4.30 3.64
N MET A 38 7.48 4.23 4.97
CA MET A 38 6.46 3.69 5.88
C MET A 38 5.17 4.51 5.86
N ALA A 39 5.27 5.84 5.70
CA ALA A 39 4.09 6.70 5.57
C ALA A 39 3.27 6.37 4.30
N ILE A 40 3.93 6.03 3.18
CA ILE A 40 3.25 5.61 1.95
C ILE A 40 2.53 4.27 2.16
N TYR A 41 3.19 3.27 2.75
CA TYR A 41 2.56 1.96 3.03
C TYR A 41 1.37 2.09 3.98
N ARG A 42 1.52 2.91 5.03
CA ARG A 42 0.42 3.25 5.94
C ARG A 42 -0.74 3.90 5.19
N ALA A 43 -0.46 4.92 4.39
CA ALA A 43 -1.50 5.67 3.70
C ALA A 43 -2.29 4.78 2.74
N ASN A 44 -1.60 4.00 1.91
CA ASN A 44 -2.23 3.09 0.95
C ASN A 44 -3.05 2.00 1.66
N SER A 45 -2.52 1.44 2.75
CA SER A 45 -3.23 0.45 3.58
C SER A 45 -4.50 1.02 4.20
N LEU A 46 -4.45 2.24 4.76
CA LEU A 46 -5.62 2.90 5.34
C LEU A 46 -6.66 3.29 4.30
N ILE A 47 -6.23 3.71 3.10
CA ILE A 47 -7.12 3.96 1.96
C ILE A 47 -7.86 2.67 1.57
N LEU A 48 -7.17 1.53 1.46
CA LEU A 48 -7.79 0.25 1.15
C LEU A 48 -8.74 -0.22 2.26
N ARG A 49 -8.38 -0.05 3.54
CA ARG A 49 -9.30 -0.31 4.66
C ARG A 49 -10.57 0.52 4.55
N LYS A 50 -10.45 1.82 4.26
CA LYS A 50 -11.59 2.71 4.05
C LYS A 50 -12.45 2.31 2.83
N ALA A 51 -11.85 1.66 1.84
CA ALA A 51 -12.55 1.10 0.68
C ALA A 51 -13.20 -0.27 0.94
N GLY A 52 -13.03 -0.87 2.12
CA GLY A 52 -13.65 -2.13 2.51
C GLY A 52 -12.73 -3.37 2.46
N VAL A 53 -11.43 -3.20 2.24
CA VAL A 53 -10.45 -4.30 2.27
C VAL A 53 -10.04 -4.59 3.71
N GLN A 54 -9.96 -5.87 4.09
CA GLN A 54 -9.37 -6.31 5.35
C GLN A 54 -7.84 -6.29 5.23
N VAL A 55 -7.18 -5.26 5.75
CA VAL A 55 -5.71 -5.13 5.68
C VAL A 55 -5.09 -5.38 7.05
N GLY A 56 -4.07 -6.23 7.14
CA GLY A 56 -3.30 -6.50 8.36
C GLY A 56 -2.79 -5.23 9.05
N GLY A 57 -2.64 -5.28 10.38
CA GLY A 57 -2.07 -4.18 11.17
C GLY A 57 -0.58 -3.99 10.93
N PRO A 58 0.00 -2.87 11.40
CA PRO A 58 1.45 -2.69 11.36
C PRO A 58 2.16 -3.62 12.35
N GLU A 59 3.43 -3.92 12.07
CA GLU A 59 4.38 -4.47 13.03
C GLU A 59 5.55 -3.50 13.22
N THR A 60 6.03 -3.40 14.46
CA THR A 60 7.19 -2.56 14.76
C THR A 60 8.48 -3.23 14.29
N ALA A 61 9.33 -2.47 13.60
CA ALA A 61 10.66 -2.90 13.19
C ALA A 61 11.69 -1.78 13.39
N VAL A 62 12.96 -2.14 13.49
CA VAL A 62 14.06 -1.18 13.63
C VAL A 62 14.92 -1.20 12.37
N PHE A 63 15.07 -0.05 11.71
CA PHE A 63 15.96 0.13 10.56
C PHE A 63 16.91 1.29 10.84
N ASN A 64 18.22 1.06 10.73
CA ASN A 64 19.24 2.09 10.97
C ASN A 64 19.00 2.86 12.29
N GLY A 65 18.63 2.15 13.36
CA GLY A 65 18.34 2.75 14.67
C GLY A 65 16.98 3.45 14.80
N GLN A 66 16.13 3.41 13.79
CA GLN A 66 14.79 4.04 13.79
C GLN A 66 13.71 2.97 14.01
N GLU A 67 12.93 3.11 15.09
CA GLU A 67 11.78 2.24 15.41
C GLU A 67 10.54 2.72 14.64
N VAL A 68 10.08 1.94 13.66
CA VAL A 68 8.99 2.34 12.76
C VAL A 68 7.90 1.27 12.65
N ASP A 69 6.69 1.71 12.35
CA ASP A 69 5.55 0.84 12.05
C ASP A 69 5.56 0.41 10.57
N VAL A 70 5.76 -0.88 10.34
CA VAL A 70 5.75 -1.49 9.01
C VAL A 70 4.36 -2.04 8.72
N TRP A 71 3.66 -1.36 7.81
CA TRP A 71 2.39 -1.81 7.24
C TRP A 71 2.63 -2.78 6.06
N PRO A 72 1.59 -3.52 5.61
CA PRO A 72 1.64 -4.22 4.33
C PRO A 72 2.17 -3.32 3.21
N ARG A 73 3.06 -3.87 2.37
CA ARG A 73 3.77 -3.10 1.33
C ARG A 73 2.85 -2.92 0.12
N VAL A 74 1.93 -1.99 0.24
CA VAL A 74 0.96 -1.66 -0.81
C VAL A 74 1.41 -0.42 -1.57
N ALA A 75 1.57 -0.56 -2.88
CA ALA A 75 1.85 0.55 -3.77
C ALA A 75 1.09 0.42 -5.10
N TRP A 76 0.72 1.53 -5.71
CA TRP A 76 0.14 1.55 -7.04
C TRP A 76 0.59 2.75 -7.85
N LYS A 77 0.56 2.61 -9.18
CA LYS A 77 0.80 3.74 -10.09
C LYS A 77 -0.44 4.65 -10.14
N PRO A 78 -0.29 5.98 -10.31
CA PRO A 78 -1.42 6.90 -10.42
C PRO A 78 -2.44 6.56 -11.52
N LYS A 79 -2.00 5.87 -12.59
CA LYS A 79 -2.92 5.36 -13.63
C LYS A 79 -3.97 4.37 -13.11
N TRP A 80 -3.72 3.73 -11.98
CA TRP A 80 -4.72 2.89 -11.32
C TRP A 80 -5.71 3.72 -10.51
N ALA A 81 -5.24 4.63 -9.66
CA ALA A 81 -6.11 5.50 -8.87
C ALA A 81 -5.39 6.77 -8.43
N VAL A 82 -6.06 7.92 -8.54
CA VAL A 82 -5.57 9.21 -8.04
C VAL A 82 -6.41 9.67 -6.84
N THR A 83 -7.70 9.35 -6.84
CA THR A 83 -8.65 9.73 -5.80
C THR A 83 -9.17 8.51 -5.03
N PHE A 84 -9.69 8.75 -3.82
CA PHE A 84 -10.40 7.70 -3.08
C PHE A 84 -11.61 7.16 -3.86
N SER A 85 -12.28 7.99 -4.67
CA SER A 85 -13.37 7.52 -5.53
C SER A 85 -12.89 6.53 -6.59
N ASP A 86 -11.67 6.69 -7.12
CA ASP A 86 -11.10 5.73 -8.08
C ASP A 86 -10.85 4.38 -7.42
N VAL A 87 -10.26 4.40 -6.21
CA VAL A 87 -10.03 3.20 -5.41
C VAL A 87 -11.35 2.50 -5.10
N LYS A 88 -12.35 3.23 -4.59
CA LYS A 88 -13.65 2.66 -4.20
C LYS A 88 -14.40 2.03 -5.38
N LYS A 89 -14.26 2.55 -6.59
CA LYS A 89 -14.86 1.94 -7.80
C LYS A 89 -14.22 0.60 -8.17
N LYS A 90 -12.91 0.46 -7.89
CA LYS A 90 -12.06 -0.68 -8.28
C LYS A 90 -11.94 -1.76 -7.21
N VAL A 91 -12.25 -1.45 -5.96
CA VAL A 91 -12.34 -2.42 -4.86
C VAL A 91 -13.75 -2.97 -4.75
N LYS A 92 -13.91 -4.28 -4.85
CA LYS A 92 -15.14 -5.04 -4.59
C LYS A 92 -15.03 -5.79 -3.25
N GLN A 93 -16.11 -6.45 -2.85
CA GLN A 93 -16.22 -7.15 -1.58
C GLN A 93 -15.28 -8.36 -1.47
N GLY A 94 -15.01 -8.78 -0.23
CA GLY A 94 -14.29 -10.03 0.06
C GLY A 94 -12.77 -9.95 -0.09
N CYS A 95 -12.18 -8.75 -0.12
CA CYS A 95 -10.73 -8.59 -0.23
C CYS A 95 -10.03 -8.59 1.14
N SER A 96 -8.92 -9.32 1.28
CA SER A 96 -8.03 -9.34 2.42
C SER A 96 -6.54 -9.31 2.01
N ILE A 97 -5.71 -8.68 2.84
CA ILE A 97 -4.26 -8.56 2.67
C ILE A 97 -3.60 -8.82 4.04
N SER A 98 -2.78 -9.86 4.15
CA SER A 98 -2.07 -10.19 5.40
C SER A 98 -1.00 -9.14 5.74
N GLN A 99 -0.56 -9.11 7.01
CA GLN A 99 0.45 -8.12 7.45
C GLN A 99 1.75 -8.21 6.63
N ARG A 100 2.21 -9.44 6.35
CA ARG A 100 3.48 -9.70 5.66
C ARG A 100 3.45 -9.43 4.16
N SER A 101 2.27 -9.13 3.61
CA SER A 101 2.03 -9.09 2.18
C SER A 101 2.61 -7.87 1.48
N THR A 102 2.84 -8.03 0.18
CA THR A 102 3.23 -6.98 -0.77
C THR A 102 2.25 -6.97 -1.94
N LEU A 103 1.63 -5.82 -2.22
CA LEU A 103 0.75 -5.63 -3.38
C LEU A 103 1.26 -4.45 -4.22
N VAL A 104 1.58 -4.71 -5.47
CA VAL A 104 1.98 -3.67 -6.42
C VAL A 104 1.03 -3.68 -7.61
N ILE A 105 0.36 -2.55 -7.86
CA ILE A 105 -0.62 -2.42 -8.94
C ILE A 105 -0.12 -1.44 -10.01
N ASN A 106 0.05 -1.96 -11.22
CA ASN A 106 0.55 -1.22 -12.37
C ASN A 106 -0.35 -1.47 -13.60
N GLY A 107 -1.48 -0.77 -13.66
CA GLY A 107 -2.41 -0.83 -14.78
C GLY A 107 -3.64 0.03 -14.52
N LYS A 108 -4.36 0.41 -15.58
CA LYS A 108 -5.52 1.32 -15.47
C LYS A 108 -6.80 0.61 -15.04
N ASN A 109 -7.06 -0.56 -15.62
CA ASN A 109 -8.31 -1.31 -15.50
C ASN A 109 -8.14 -2.58 -14.65
N ILE A 110 -7.65 -2.42 -13.42
CA ILE A 110 -7.46 -3.53 -12.46
C ILE A 110 -8.52 -3.42 -11.38
N TYR A 111 -9.30 -4.49 -11.19
CA TYR A 111 -10.31 -4.61 -10.15
C TYR A 111 -9.90 -5.66 -9.11
N LEU A 112 -10.06 -5.31 -7.84
CA LEU A 112 -9.81 -6.23 -6.72
C LEU A 112 -11.15 -6.81 -6.27
N GLU A 113 -11.35 -8.11 -6.44
CA GLU A 113 -12.58 -8.80 -6.06
C GLU A 113 -12.27 -10.16 -5.42
N GLY A 114 -12.74 -10.38 -4.19
CA GLY A 114 -12.46 -11.64 -3.48
C GLY A 114 -10.97 -11.96 -3.29
N LEU A 115 -10.07 -10.96 -3.37
CA LEU A 115 -8.63 -11.17 -3.24
C LEU A 115 -8.30 -11.65 -1.82
N SER A 116 -7.54 -12.73 -1.66
CA SER A 116 -6.98 -13.13 -0.35
C SER A 116 -5.47 -13.22 -0.47
N LEU A 117 -4.77 -12.13 -0.16
CA LEU A 117 -3.32 -12.04 -0.34
C LEU A 117 -2.56 -12.38 0.96
N ASP A 118 -1.71 -13.41 0.91
CA ASP A 118 -0.74 -13.74 1.95
C ASP A 118 0.66 -14.03 1.38
N GLY A 119 1.30 -13.00 0.86
CA GLY A 119 2.55 -13.10 0.13
C GLY A 119 2.76 -11.89 -0.77
N THR A 120 3.36 -12.09 -1.94
CA THR A 120 3.65 -11.00 -2.88
C THR A 120 2.84 -11.15 -4.15
N LEU A 121 2.11 -10.10 -4.52
CA LEU A 121 1.38 -9.99 -5.78
C LEU A 121 1.79 -8.71 -6.52
N LEU A 122 2.31 -8.90 -7.73
CA LEU A 122 2.56 -7.84 -8.69
C LEU A 122 1.56 -7.97 -9.85
N ILE A 123 0.73 -6.95 -10.04
CA ILE A 123 -0.24 -6.89 -11.13
C ILE A 123 0.24 -5.88 -12.16
N ASN A 124 0.65 -6.36 -13.33
CA ASN A 124 1.00 -5.53 -14.48
C ASN A 124 -0.04 -5.70 -15.58
N SER A 125 -0.68 -4.59 -16.00
CA SER A 125 -1.55 -4.55 -17.17
C SER A 125 -1.14 -3.40 -18.10
N ASN A 126 -1.02 -3.73 -19.39
CA ASN A 126 -0.79 -2.76 -20.46
C ASN A 126 -2.08 -1.96 -20.72
N ASN A 127 -1.93 -0.73 -21.24
CA ASN A 127 -2.91 0.37 -21.16
C ASN A 127 -4.34 0.13 -21.71
N GLU A 128 -4.68 -1.05 -22.20
CA GLU A 128 -5.99 -1.36 -22.80
C GLU A 128 -6.67 -2.63 -22.25
N ALA A 129 -5.96 -3.50 -21.53
CA ALA A 129 -6.55 -4.76 -21.04
C ALA A 129 -7.27 -4.57 -19.70
N GLU A 130 -8.56 -4.96 -19.66
CA GLU A 130 -9.31 -5.13 -18.42
C GLU A 130 -8.84 -6.39 -17.70
N CYS A 131 -8.45 -6.26 -16.43
CA CYS A 131 -8.04 -7.39 -15.62
C CYS A 131 -8.86 -7.45 -14.33
N VAL A 132 -9.70 -8.49 -14.25
CA VAL A 132 -10.48 -8.84 -13.08
C VAL A 132 -9.79 -10.03 -12.43
N HIS A 133 -9.22 -9.83 -11.24
CA HIS A 133 -8.66 -10.94 -10.46
C HIS A 133 -9.70 -11.38 -9.45
N HIS A 134 -10.19 -12.61 -9.63
CA HIS A 134 -11.15 -13.27 -8.76
C HIS A 134 -10.40 -14.31 -7.93
N LEU A 135 -10.52 -14.26 -6.60
CA LEU A 135 -10.11 -15.31 -5.64
C LEU A 135 -8.80 -16.03 -5.98
N LEU A 136 -7.68 -15.39 -5.63
CA LEU A 136 -6.37 -16.00 -5.73
C LEU A 136 -5.68 -15.92 -4.37
N SER A 137 -5.51 -17.08 -3.73
CA SER A 137 -4.65 -17.25 -2.57
C SER A 137 -3.21 -17.41 -3.04
N PHE A 138 -2.41 -16.35 -2.93
CA PHE A 138 -0.98 -16.42 -3.22
C PHE A 138 -0.20 -16.53 -1.93
N THR A 139 0.41 -17.69 -1.70
CA THR A 139 1.32 -17.97 -0.58
C THR A 139 2.79 -17.80 -0.97
N GLU A 140 3.09 -17.68 -2.27
CA GLU A 140 4.42 -17.45 -2.85
C GLU A 140 4.38 -16.36 -3.93
N THR A 141 5.54 -15.76 -4.25
CA THR A 141 5.67 -14.63 -5.20
C THR A 141 5.12 -15.02 -6.58
N LEU A 142 4.01 -14.40 -7.01
CA LEU A 142 3.48 -14.56 -8.35
C LEU A 142 3.48 -13.23 -9.10
N CYS A 143 4.19 -13.19 -10.23
CA CYS A 143 4.11 -12.10 -11.21
C CYS A 143 3.04 -12.50 -12.24
N LEU A 144 1.84 -11.94 -12.11
CA LEU A 144 0.79 -12.16 -13.11
C LEU A 144 0.91 -11.10 -14.19
N THR A 145 1.28 -11.54 -15.39
CA THR A 145 1.15 -10.74 -16.61
C THR A 145 -0.11 -11.23 -17.33
N SER A 146 -1.22 -10.53 -17.12
CA SER A 146 -2.49 -10.92 -17.72
C SER A 146 -2.52 -10.44 -19.18
N PHE A 147 -2.34 -11.34 -20.14
CA PHE A 147 -2.81 -11.15 -21.52
C PHE A 147 -4.27 -11.61 -21.55
N ILE A 148 -5.21 -10.71 -21.27
CA ILE A 148 -6.63 -11.02 -21.48
C ILE A 148 -6.98 -10.49 -22.87
N TYR A 149 -6.96 -11.39 -23.86
CA TYR A 149 -7.68 -11.18 -25.12
C TYR A 149 -9.17 -11.38 -24.84
N ARG A 150 -9.95 -10.30 -24.95
CA ARG A 150 -11.37 -10.36 -25.32
C ARG A 150 -11.64 -9.25 -26.32
#